data_AF-A0A958U3K1-F1
#
_entry.id   AF-A0A958U3K1-F1
#
_cell.length_a   1.000
_cell.length_b   1.000
_cell.length_c   1.000
_cell.angle_alpha   90.00
_cell.angle_beta   90.00
_cell.angle_gamma   90.00
#
_symmetry.space_group_name_H-M   'P 1'
#
loop_
_entity.id
_entity.type
_entity.pdbx_description
1 polymer ?
#
loop_
_entity_poly.entity_id
_entity_poly.type
_entity_poly.pdbx_seq_one_letter_code
_entity_poly.pdbx_strand_id
1 'polypeptide(L)'
;MKKFFSYIWPTTRRFPSKINGTLEITYMNGKKVLDTENANYSYGSLQKILEIGLTKVELNAVENILLLGMGGGSVIHSLRNTFEYTKNIVA
;
A
#
# COMPACT_ATOMS: atom_id res chain seq x y z
N MET A 1 4.53 -6.11 20.27
CA MET A 1 5.94 -6.53 20.07
C MET A 1 6.34 -6.66 18.59
N LYS A 2 5.67 -7.51 17.77
CA LYS A 2 6.05 -7.76 16.37
C LYS A 2 6.18 -6.50 15.48
N LYS A 3 5.30 -5.51 15.68
CA LYS A 3 5.36 -4.21 14.97
C LYS A 3 6.68 -3.47 15.21
N PHE A 4 7.14 -3.37 16.46
CA PHE A 4 8.38 -2.67 16.80
C PHE A 4 9.62 -3.43 16.35
N PHE A 5 9.62 -4.76 16.46
CA PHE A 5 10.73 -5.59 15.96
C PHE A 5 10.90 -5.51 14.43
N SER A 6 9.81 -5.23 13.70
CA SER A 6 9.83 -5.16 12.24
C SER A 6 10.63 -4.00 11.65
N TYR A 7 11.09 -3.04 12.47
CA TYR A 7 12.05 -2.01 12.05
C TYR A 7 13.48 -2.56 11.95
N ILE A 8 13.77 -3.70 12.58
CA ILE A 8 15.08 -4.38 12.53
C ILE A 8 15.02 -5.55 11.56
N TRP A 9 13.98 -6.40 11.65
CA TRP A 9 13.84 -7.57 10.80
C TRP A 9 12.38 -7.86 10.42
N PRO A 10 12.05 -8.04 9.12
CA PRO A 10 10.69 -8.34 8.71
C PRO A 10 10.26 -9.74 9.16
N THR A 11 8.97 -9.89 9.50
CA THR A 11 8.41 -11.20 9.90
C THR A 11 7.20 -11.55 9.05
N THR A 12 7.29 -12.66 8.32
CA THR A 12 6.26 -13.11 7.37
C THR A 12 5.49 -14.31 7.93
N ARG A 13 4.18 -14.30 7.75
CA ARG A 13 3.28 -15.45 7.96
C ARG A 13 2.62 -15.82 6.65
N ARG A 14 2.53 -17.11 6.38
CA ARG A 14 1.98 -17.65 5.14
C ARG A 14 0.66 -18.37 5.39
N PHE A 15 -0.30 -18.15 4.50
CA PHE A 15 -1.62 -18.77 4.56
C PHE A 15 -2.00 -19.28 3.17
N PRO A 16 -2.51 -20.52 3.04
CA PRO A 16 -2.98 -21.00 1.76
C PRO A 16 -4.29 -20.29 1.37
N SER A 17 -4.43 -19.89 0.10
CA SER A 17 -5.69 -19.45 -0.50
C SER A 17 -5.99 -20.27 -1.74
N LYS A 18 -7.26 -20.65 -1.91
CA LYS A 18 -7.74 -21.35 -3.11
C LYS A 18 -7.75 -20.47 -4.36
N ILE A 19 -7.77 -19.15 -4.18
CA ILE A 19 -8.01 -18.18 -5.26
C ILE A 19 -6.72 -17.44 -5.61
N ASN A 20 -5.92 -17.08 -4.60
CA ASN A 20 -4.76 -16.19 -4.76
C ASN A 20 -3.42 -16.88 -4.47
N GLY A 21 -3.39 -18.21 -4.46
CA GLY A 21 -2.18 -18.96 -4.08
C GLY A 21 -1.81 -18.73 -2.61
N THR A 22 -0.51 -18.67 -2.31
CA THR A 22 -0.05 -18.38 -0.94
C THR A 22 -0.20 -16.89 -0.62
N LEU A 23 -0.95 -16.58 0.44
CA LEU A 23 -1.02 -15.24 1.02
C LEU A 23 0.15 -15.04 1.99
N GLU A 24 0.92 -13.99 1.81
CA GLU A 24 2.02 -13.60 2.68
C GLU A 24 1.64 -12.34 3.46
N ILE A 25 1.55 -12.45 4.78
CA ILE A 25 1.34 -11.30 5.67
C ILE A 25 2.66 -10.98 6.36
N THR A 26 3.24 -9.83 6.03
CA THR A 26 4.55 -9.41 6.54
C THR A 26 4.42 -8.18 7.42
N TYR A 27 5.00 -8.23 8.63
CA TYR A 27 5.31 -7.01 9.37
C TYR A 27 6.68 -6.51 8.93
N MET A 28 6.74 -5.30 8.39
CA MET A 28 7.97 -4.64 7.92
C MET A 28 7.89 -3.14 8.18
N ASN A 29 8.93 -2.54 8.75
CA ASN A 29 9.02 -1.10 9.03
C ASN A 29 7.80 -0.54 9.79
N GLY A 30 7.29 -1.32 10.74
CA GLY A 30 6.11 -0.98 11.53
C GLY A 30 4.78 -1.08 10.80
N LYS A 31 4.77 -1.51 9.52
CA LYS A 31 3.54 -1.72 8.73
C LYS A 31 3.26 -3.21 8.60
N LYS A 32 1.98 -3.56 8.47
CA LYS A 32 1.51 -4.90 8.11
C LYS A 32 1.13 -4.86 6.63
N VAL A 33 1.82 -5.60 5.79
CA VAL A 33 1.59 -5.68 4.35
C VAL A 33 1.08 -7.08 4.00
N LEU A 34 0.32 -7.15 2.91
CA LEU A 34 -0.17 -8.38 2.31
C LEU A 34 0.48 -8.47 0.93
N ASP A 35 0.92 -9.65 0.55
CA ASP A 35 1.25 -10.02 -0.81
C ASP A 35 0.66 -11.41 -1.11
N THR A 36 0.61 -11.78 -2.38
CA THR A 36 0.15 -13.08 -2.87
C THR A 36 1.23 -13.69 -3.76
N GLU A 37 1.07 -14.96 -4.13
CA GLU A 37 2.02 -15.67 -4.98
C GLU A 37 2.37 -14.92 -6.27
N ASN A 38 1.37 -14.27 -6.90
CA ASN A 38 1.53 -13.61 -8.19
C ASN A 38 1.31 -12.09 -8.15
N ALA A 39 1.08 -11.50 -6.97
CA ALA A 39 0.85 -10.07 -6.86
C ALA A 39 1.47 -9.50 -5.60
N ASN A 40 2.26 -8.44 -5.78
CA ASN A 40 2.59 -7.53 -4.70
C ASN A 40 1.62 -6.35 -4.70
N TYR A 41 1.27 -5.83 -3.53
CA TYR A 41 0.38 -4.67 -3.43
C TYR A 41 1.12 -3.35 -3.24
N SER A 42 2.34 -3.28 -3.78
CA SER A 42 3.11 -2.05 -3.97
C SER A 42 3.31 -1.20 -2.71
N TYR A 43 3.34 -1.80 -1.52
CA TYR A 43 3.78 -1.10 -0.31
C TYR A 43 5.31 -0.98 -0.28
N GLY A 44 5.84 0.07 0.37
CA GLY A 44 7.29 0.25 0.52
C GLY A 44 7.93 0.96 -0.68
N SER A 45 8.89 0.34 -1.35
CA SER A 45 9.68 1.02 -2.40
C SER A 45 8.84 1.41 -3.62
N LEU A 46 7.93 0.55 -4.07
CA LEU A 46 7.03 0.87 -5.19
C LEU A 46 6.05 1.99 -4.83
N GLN A 47 5.56 2.02 -3.57
CA GLN A 47 4.76 3.12 -3.06
C GLN A 47 5.51 4.46 -3.19
N LYS A 48 6.79 4.50 -2.80
CA LYS A 48 7.62 5.72 -2.91
C LYS A 48 7.80 6.18 -4.36
N ILE A 49 7.99 5.24 -5.30
CA ILE A 49 8.08 5.58 -6.73
C ILE A 49 6.77 6.17 -7.23
N LEU A 50 5.62 5.58 -6.85
CA LEU A 50 4.31 6.12 -7.17
C LEU A 50 4.09 7.52 -6.55
N GLU A 51 4.51 7.71 -5.30
CA GLU A 51 4.46 9.03 -4.62
C GLU A 51 5.27 10.07 -5.40
N ILE A 52 6.47 9.75 -5.88
CA ILE A 52 7.24 10.66 -6.75
C ILE A 52 6.43 11.04 -7.99
N GLY A 53 5.75 10.09 -8.64
CA GLY A 53 4.86 10.40 -9.76
C GLY A 53 3.70 11.34 -9.37
N LEU A 54 3.07 11.08 -8.22
CA LEU A 54 1.98 11.91 -7.71
C LEU A 54 2.41 13.34 -7.37
N THR A 55 3.69 13.59 -7.00
CA THR A 55 4.19 14.97 -6.83
C THR A 55 4.12 15.82 -8.11
N LYS A 56 3.93 15.20 -9.27
CA LYS A 56 3.79 15.89 -10.56
C LYS A 56 2.35 16.26 -10.90
N VAL A 57 1.40 15.91 -10.03
CA VAL A 57 -0.02 16.18 -10.19
C VAL A 57 -0.46 17.25 -9.20
N GLU A 58 -1.24 18.23 -9.64
CA GLU A 58 -1.79 19.28 -8.78
C GLU A 58 -3.04 18.78 -8.03
N LEU A 59 -2.83 17.93 -7.01
CA LEU A 59 -3.92 17.28 -6.27
C LEU A 59 -4.87 18.28 -5.58
N ASN A 60 -4.39 19.47 -5.21
CA ASN A 60 -5.20 20.50 -4.55
C ASN A 60 -6.35 21.00 -5.43
N ALA A 61 -6.19 20.99 -6.75
CA ALA A 61 -7.21 21.38 -7.72
C ALA A 61 -8.21 20.25 -8.05
N VAL A 62 -7.98 19.03 -7.56
CA VAL A 62 -8.81 17.86 -7.89
C VAL A 62 -9.86 17.64 -6.81
N GLU A 63 -11.14 17.60 -7.18
CA GLU A 63 -12.24 17.36 -6.24
C GLU A 63 -12.57 15.88 -6.02
N ASN A 64 -12.44 15.07 -7.07
CA ASN A 64 -12.78 13.64 -7.03
C ASN A 64 -11.68 12.84 -7.73
N ILE A 65 -11.20 11.78 -7.07
CA ILE A 65 -10.27 10.81 -7.64
C ILE A 65 -11.02 9.50 -7.92
N LEU A 66 -10.88 8.98 -9.13
CA LEU A 66 -11.22 7.60 -9.47
C LEU A 66 -9.93 6.76 -9.50
N LEU A 67 -9.86 5.74 -8.66
CA LEU A 67 -8.71 4.86 -8.54
C LEU A 67 -8.96 3.56 -9.29
N LEU A 68 -8.38 3.44 -10.49
CA LEU A 68 -8.43 2.22 -11.28
C LEU A 68 -7.27 1.30 -10.90
N GLY A 69 -7.55 0.02 -10.63
CA GLY A 69 -6.53 -0.95 -10.24
C GLY A 69 -6.01 -0.75 -8.81
N MET A 70 -6.93 -0.55 -7.85
CA MET A 70 -6.59 -0.27 -6.45
C MET A 70 -5.73 -1.37 -5.79
N GLY A 71 -5.86 -2.62 -6.23
CA GLY A 71 -5.12 -3.75 -5.67
C GLY A 71 -5.32 -3.85 -4.15
N GLY A 72 -4.23 -3.85 -3.39
CA GLY A 72 -4.26 -3.85 -1.92
C GLY A 72 -4.27 -2.45 -1.30
N GLY A 73 -4.43 -1.39 -2.10
CA GLY A 73 -4.74 -0.05 -1.62
C GLY A 73 -3.58 0.78 -1.09
N SER A 74 -2.32 0.48 -1.45
CA SER A 74 -1.15 1.25 -0.95
C SER A 74 -1.25 2.74 -1.30
N VAL A 75 -1.71 3.08 -2.50
CA VAL A 75 -1.90 4.47 -2.94
C VAL A 75 -2.92 5.24 -2.11
N ILE A 76 -3.96 4.58 -1.56
CA ILE A 76 -4.93 5.24 -0.68
C ILE A 76 -4.23 5.75 0.58
N HIS A 77 -3.29 4.96 1.13
CA HIS A 77 -2.49 5.38 2.27
C HIS A 77 -1.64 6.62 1.92
N SER A 78 -1.02 6.65 0.75
CA SER A 78 -0.23 7.81 0.29
C SER A 78 -1.10 9.05 0.11
N LEU A 79 -2.23 8.92 -0.58
CA LEU A 79 -3.16 10.04 -0.79
C LEU A 79 -3.64 10.63 0.54
N ARG A 80 -4.02 9.79 1.51
CA ARG A 80 -4.56 10.26 2.80
C ARG A 80 -3.51 10.78 3.77
N ASN A 81 -2.32 10.16 3.83
CA ASN A 81 -1.35 10.41 4.91
C ASN A 81 -0.08 11.13 4.43
N THR A 82 0.29 10.98 3.16
CA THR A 82 1.48 11.64 2.59
C THR A 82 1.10 12.95 1.89
N PHE A 83 0.01 12.93 1.11
CA PHE A 83 -0.48 14.11 0.38
C PHE A 83 -1.65 14.82 1.06
N GLU A 84 -2.10 14.31 2.21
CA GLU A 84 -3.22 14.88 2.99
C GLU A 84 -4.48 15.17 2.15
N TYR A 85 -4.72 14.38 1.09
CA TYR A 85 -5.89 14.53 0.25
C TYR A 85 -7.13 14.11 1.03
N THR A 86 -7.96 15.06 1.44
CA THR A 86 -9.15 14.82 2.28
C THR A 86 -10.46 14.69 1.50
N LYS A 87 -10.44 15.03 0.20
CA LYS A 87 -11.63 15.01 -0.68
C LYS A 87 -11.99 13.58 -1.13
N ASN A 88 -12.89 13.46 -2.11
CA ASN A 88 -13.51 12.19 -2.48
C ASN A 88 -12.56 11.28 -3.26
N ILE A 89 -12.51 10.00 -2.85
CA ILE A 89 -11.81 8.94 -3.57
C ILE A 89 -12.80 7.80 -3.79
N VAL A 90 -12.96 7.38 -5.04
CA VAL A 90 -13.73 6.21 -5.46
C VAL A 90 -12.75 5.21 -6.05
N ALA A 91 -12.93 3.92 -5.77
CA ALA A 91 -12.08 2.82 -6.23
C ALA A 91 -12.91 1.67 -6.78
#